data_AF-A0A6J6CXH3-F1
#
_entry.id   AF-A0A6J6CXH3-F1
#
_cell.length_a   1.000
_cell.length_b   1.000
_cell.length_c   1.000
_cell.angle_alpha   90.00
_cell.angle_beta   90.00
_cell.angle_gamma   90.00
#
_symmetry.space_group_name_H-M   'P 1'
#
loop_
_entity.id
_entity.type
_entity.pdbx_description
1 polymer ?
#
loop_
_entity_poly.entity_id
_entity_poly.type
_entity_poly.pdbx_seq_one_letter_code
_entity_poly.pdbx_strand_id
1 'polypeptide(L)'
;MGEQLLPLFESVPPMEQVRLVINKLLELASQKGIGQAPEGPTEIPMEPEEQAAYAALEKDDYKIAKQSYETWLKRKPNEQVAIIGLAQVNLMLRIEGLDPELTLKNAKDTDLTSQLMCADIEVASGNNQAAFDRLLSAIKRFSGDDKDKAKAHLIQLFNLVDPSDPRLVKARSELASLLF
;
A
#
# COMPACT_ATOMS: atom_id res chain seq x y z
N MET A 1 -0.22 -18.27 -43.30
CA MET A 1 -0.15 -18.78 -41.91
C MET A 1 1.23 -18.48 -41.40
N GLY A 2 1.32 -17.57 -40.43
CA GLY A 2 2.57 -17.01 -39.92
C GLY A 2 2.22 -16.02 -38.82
N GLU A 3 1.66 -16.54 -37.73
CA GLU A 3 1.35 -15.78 -36.52
C GLU A 3 2.67 -15.52 -35.77
N GLN A 4 3.32 -14.41 -36.08
CA GLN A 4 4.43 -13.93 -35.28
C GLN A 4 3.85 -13.03 -34.18
N LEU A 5 3.57 -13.65 -33.02
CA LEU A 5 3.23 -12.94 -31.79
C LEU A 5 4.41 -12.04 -31.42
N LEU A 6 4.23 -10.73 -31.59
CA LEU A 6 5.16 -9.72 -31.08
C LEU A 6 5.26 -9.88 -29.55
N PRO A 7 6.47 -9.99 -28.98
CA PRO A 7 6.64 -10.00 -27.53
C PRO A 7 6.32 -8.60 -26.99
N LEU A 8 5.14 -8.45 -26.38
CA LEU A 8 4.61 -7.14 -25.97
C LEU A 8 5.02 -6.71 -24.55
N PHE A 9 5.85 -7.46 -23.85
CA PHE A 9 6.19 -7.17 -22.45
C PHE A 9 7.64 -7.50 -22.12
N GLU A 10 8.56 -6.58 -22.42
CA GLU A 10 9.96 -6.64 -21.95
C GLU A 10 10.27 -5.62 -20.84
N SER A 11 9.29 -4.85 -20.34
CA SER A 11 9.44 -4.03 -19.14
C SER A 11 8.08 -3.65 -18.53
N VAL A 12 8.04 -3.50 -17.20
CA VAL A 12 6.86 -3.03 -16.46
C VAL A 12 6.49 -1.64 -16.98
N PRO A 13 5.32 -1.47 -17.63
CA PRO A 13 4.94 -0.18 -18.17
C PRO A 13 4.72 0.84 -17.03
N PRO A 14 5.07 2.13 -17.22
CA PRO A 14 4.74 3.18 -16.26
C PRO A 14 3.23 3.21 -15.99
N MET A 15 2.78 3.59 -14.79
CA MET A 15 1.35 3.57 -14.40
C MET A 15 0.43 4.31 -15.39
N GLU A 16 0.92 5.34 -16.08
CA GLU A 16 0.20 6.03 -17.15
C GLU A 16 -0.10 5.12 -18.35
N GLN A 17 0.86 4.26 -18.74
CA GLN A 17 0.65 3.28 -19.80
C GLN A 17 -0.26 2.14 -19.35
N VAL A 18 -0.22 1.73 -18.09
CA VAL A 18 -1.16 0.72 -17.55
C VAL A 18 -2.60 1.22 -17.67
N ARG A 19 -2.86 2.48 -17.30
CA ARG A 19 -4.18 3.12 -17.46
C ARG A 19 -4.61 3.19 -18.93
N LEU A 20 -3.69 3.47 -19.84
CA LEU A 20 -3.98 3.57 -21.27
C LEU A 20 -4.28 2.19 -21.90
N VAL A 21 -3.60 1.14 -21.46
CA VAL A 21 -3.85 -0.24 -21.89
C VAL A 21 -5.19 -0.75 -21.35
N ILE A 22 -5.51 -0.47 -20.09
CA ILE A 22 -6.82 -0.81 -19.50
C ILE A 22 -7.96 -0.10 -20.23
N ASN A 23 -7.82 1.19 -20.52
CA ASN A 23 -8.82 1.93 -21.30
C ASN A 23 -8.99 1.36 -22.71
N LYS A 24 -7.89 1.07 -23.43
CA LYS A 24 -7.98 0.43 -24.75
C LYS A 24 -8.65 -0.94 -24.71
N LEU A 25 -8.42 -1.74 -23.66
CA LEU A 25 -9.06 -3.04 -23.49
C LEU A 25 -10.57 -2.91 -23.22
N LEU A 26 -10.99 -1.91 -22.43
CA LEU A 26 -12.39 -1.59 -22.16
C LEU A 26 -13.11 -1.04 -23.41
N GLU A 27 -12.45 -0.18 -24.20
CA GLU A 27 -12.98 0.30 -25.49
C GLU A 27 -13.16 -0.85 -26.49
N LEU A 28 -12.18 -1.77 -26.58
CA LEU A 28 -12.27 -2.96 -27.42
C LEU A 28 -13.39 -3.92 -26.97
N ALA A 29 -13.64 -4.03 -25.66
CA ALA A 29 -14.75 -4.83 -25.12
C ALA A 29 -16.11 -4.22 -25.47
N SER A 30 -16.23 -2.90 -25.42
CA SER A 30 -17.48 -2.21 -25.76
C SER A 30 -17.80 -2.24 -27.26
N GLN A 31 -16.80 -2.20 -28.14
CA GLN A 31 -17.00 -2.40 -29.58
C GLN A 31 -17.57 -3.79 -29.94
N LYS A 32 -17.40 -4.79 -29.07
CA LYS A 32 -17.99 -6.13 -29.22
C LYS A 32 -19.36 -6.29 -28.56
N GLY A 33 -19.96 -5.20 -28.06
CA GLY A 33 -21.31 -5.20 -27.49
C GLY A 33 -21.41 -5.84 -26.10
N ILE A 34 -20.28 -6.04 -25.41
CA ILE A 34 -20.24 -6.52 -24.03
C ILE A 34 -19.95 -5.32 -23.14
N GLY A 35 -21.00 -4.72 -22.58
CA GLY A 35 -20.89 -3.52 -21.75
C GLY A 35 -20.79 -2.22 -22.56
N GLN A 36 -21.44 -1.18 -22.04
CA GLN A 36 -21.41 0.16 -22.60
C GLN A 36 -20.11 0.83 -22.13
N ALA A 37 -19.23 1.21 -23.05
CA ALA A 37 -18.06 2.03 -22.73
C ALA A 37 -18.60 3.37 -22.20
N PRO A 38 -18.13 3.84 -21.04
CA PRO A 38 -18.44 5.20 -20.61
C PRO A 38 -17.93 6.16 -21.69
N GLU A 39 -18.80 7.07 -22.10
CA GLU A 39 -18.52 8.07 -23.14
C GLU A 39 -17.48 9.08 -22.60
N GLY A 40 -16.27 9.05 -23.16
CA GLY A 40 -15.19 10.01 -22.90
C GLY A 40 -14.34 9.72 -21.65
N PRO A 41 -13.14 10.33 -21.53
CA PRO A 41 -12.46 10.36 -20.24
C PRO A 41 -13.33 11.20 -19.31
N THR A 42 -14.20 10.56 -18.53
CA THR A 42 -14.58 11.11 -17.25
C THR A 42 -13.30 11.15 -16.41
N GLU A 43 -12.49 12.19 -16.61
CA GLU A 43 -11.68 12.76 -15.55
C GLU A 43 -12.70 13.14 -14.48
N ILE A 44 -13.06 12.17 -13.64
CA ILE A 44 -13.78 12.45 -12.40
C ILE A 44 -12.92 13.51 -11.73
N PRO A 45 -13.40 14.75 -11.58
CA PRO A 45 -12.58 15.81 -11.04
C PRO A 45 -12.08 15.34 -9.68
N MET A 46 -10.76 15.37 -9.55
CA MET A 46 -10.04 14.97 -8.36
C MET A 46 -10.62 15.72 -7.16
N GLU A 47 -10.92 15.03 -6.06
CA GLU A 47 -11.50 15.69 -4.88
C GLU A 47 -10.51 16.75 -4.36
N PRO A 48 -10.98 17.85 -3.74
CA PRO A 48 -10.08 18.92 -3.31
C PRO A 48 -9.05 18.43 -2.29
N GLU A 49 -9.41 17.48 -1.42
CA GLU A 49 -8.46 16.83 -0.51
C GLU A 49 -7.45 15.94 -1.24
N GLU A 50 -7.85 15.28 -2.33
CA GLU A 50 -6.97 14.48 -3.16
C GLU A 50 -5.93 15.38 -3.84
N GLN A 51 -6.35 16.47 -4.46
CA GLN A 51 -5.45 17.46 -5.08
C GLN A 51 -4.46 18.04 -4.06
N ALA A 52 -4.95 18.39 -2.86
CA ALA A 52 -4.10 18.91 -1.79
C ALA A 52 -3.08 17.88 -1.30
N ALA A 53 -3.47 16.59 -1.21
CA ALA A 53 -2.56 15.52 -0.85
C ALA A 53 -1.48 15.31 -1.93
N TYR A 54 -1.86 15.29 -3.21
CA TYR A 54 -0.91 15.19 -4.32
C TYR A 54 0.09 16.34 -4.33
N ALA A 55 -0.38 17.59 -4.22
CA ALA A 55 0.51 18.76 -4.19
C ALA A 55 1.48 18.77 -2.99
N ALA A 56 1.10 18.13 -1.88
CA ALA A 56 1.96 17.96 -0.72
C ALA A 56 3.00 16.84 -0.94
N LEU A 57 2.58 15.72 -1.53
CA LEU A 57 3.48 14.62 -1.91
C LEU A 57 4.56 15.08 -2.91
N GLU A 58 4.21 15.93 -3.87
CA GLU A 58 5.17 16.51 -4.83
C GLU A 58 6.27 17.37 -4.16
N LYS A 59 6.04 17.82 -2.93
CA LYS A 59 6.98 18.61 -2.13
C LYS A 59 7.61 17.80 -1.00
N ASP A 60 7.40 16.48 -0.99
CA ASP A 60 7.78 15.58 0.10
C ASP A 60 7.19 16.00 1.46
N ASP A 61 6.08 16.76 1.47
CA ASP A 61 5.40 17.18 2.70
C ASP A 61 4.37 16.12 3.11
N TYR A 62 4.89 14.99 3.60
CA TYR A 62 4.08 13.87 4.03
C TYR A 62 3.14 14.23 5.20
N LYS A 63 3.45 15.28 5.97
CA LYS A 63 2.62 15.77 7.08
C LYS A 63 1.37 16.45 6.55
N ILE A 64 1.51 17.34 5.57
CA ILE A 64 0.35 17.98 4.92
C ILE A 64 -0.45 16.95 4.12
N ALA A 65 0.22 16.04 3.41
CA ALA A 65 -0.47 14.97 2.68
C ALA A 65 -1.33 14.09 3.60
N LYS A 66 -0.79 13.72 4.78
CA LYS A 66 -1.53 13.02 5.83
C LYS A 66 -2.78 13.78 6.25
N GLN A 67 -2.66 15.06 6.57
CA GLN A 67 -3.80 15.88 7.01
C GLN A 67 -4.90 15.96 5.95
N SER A 68 -4.52 16.05 4.67
CA SER A 68 -5.46 16.04 3.55
C SER A 68 -6.23 14.71 3.48
N TYR A 69 -5.54 13.57 3.55
CA TYR A 69 -6.22 12.26 3.56
C TYR A 69 -7.09 12.04 4.80
N GLU A 70 -6.63 12.47 5.99
CA GLU A 70 -7.44 12.40 7.22
C GLU A 70 -8.70 13.26 7.13
N THR A 71 -8.60 14.44 6.52
CA THR A 71 -9.75 15.32 6.27
C THR A 71 -10.73 14.68 5.30
N TRP A 72 -10.21 14.07 4.23
CA TRP A 72 -11.02 13.35 3.27
C TRP A 72 -11.76 12.18 3.92
N LEU A 73 -11.09 11.38 4.76
CA LEU A 73 -11.71 10.25 5.46
C LEU A 73 -12.74 10.68 6.51
N LYS A 74 -12.60 11.87 7.12
CA LYS A 74 -13.65 12.42 7.99
C LYS A 74 -14.96 12.68 7.23
N ARG A 75 -14.85 13.10 5.97
CA ARG A 75 -16.01 13.35 5.09
C ARG A 75 -16.52 12.06 4.42
N LYS A 76 -15.61 11.21 3.98
CA LYS A 76 -15.87 9.94 3.28
C LYS A 76 -15.05 8.81 3.92
N PRO A 77 -15.54 8.20 5.01
CA PRO A 77 -14.76 7.23 5.79
C PRO A 77 -14.43 5.93 5.06
N ASN A 78 -15.16 5.61 3.98
CA ASN A 78 -14.95 4.40 3.19
C ASN A 78 -14.18 4.65 1.88
N GLU A 79 -13.63 5.85 1.70
CA GLU A 79 -12.93 6.23 0.48
C GLU A 79 -11.60 5.49 0.35
N GLN A 80 -11.56 4.51 -0.56
CA GLN A 80 -10.41 3.61 -0.69
C GLN A 80 -9.12 4.36 -1.04
N VAL A 81 -9.22 5.38 -1.91
CA VAL A 81 -8.07 6.21 -2.30
C VAL A 81 -7.46 6.90 -1.07
N ALA A 82 -8.29 7.48 -0.21
CA ALA A 82 -7.82 8.17 0.98
C ALA A 82 -7.28 7.20 2.05
N ILE A 83 -7.86 5.98 2.18
CA ILE A 83 -7.33 4.95 3.09
C ILE A 83 -5.93 4.51 2.66
N ILE A 84 -5.75 4.19 1.38
CA ILE A 84 -4.47 3.74 0.83
C ILE A 84 -3.44 4.88 0.90
N GLY A 85 -3.82 6.08 0.46
CA GLY A 85 -2.98 7.27 0.52
C GLY A 85 -2.53 7.60 1.93
N LEU A 86 -3.45 7.53 2.91
CA LEU A 86 -3.13 7.74 4.33
C LEU A 86 -2.16 6.68 4.86
N ALA A 87 -2.35 5.41 4.50
CA ALA A 87 -1.43 4.34 4.90
C ALA A 87 -0.03 4.60 4.34
N GLN A 88 0.07 5.01 3.07
CA GLN A 88 1.34 5.25 2.39
C GLN A 88 2.10 6.43 3.00
N VAL A 89 1.45 7.58 3.21
CA VAL A 89 2.11 8.74 3.84
C VAL A 89 2.51 8.47 5.28
N ASN A 90 1.72 7.69 6.03
CA ASN A 90 2.11 7.29 7.37
C ASN A 90 3.35 6.37 7.35
N LEU A 91 3.49 5.49 6.35
CA LEU A 91 4.72 4.72 6.19
C LEU A 91 5.91 5.65 5.92
N MET A 92 5.77 6.57 4.96
CA MET A 92 6.82 7.53 4.62
C MET A 92 7.27 8.36 5.84
N LEU A 93 6.32 8.86 6.63
CA LEU A 93 6.60 9.58 7.88
C LEU A 93 7.34 8.74 8.92
N ARG A 94 7.09 7.42 8.99
CA ARG A 94 7.75 6.54 9.96
C ARG A 94 9.17 6.19 9.56
N ILE A 95 9.45 6.10 8.26
CA ILE A 95 10.79 5.82 7.74
C ILE A 95 11.60 7.10 7.49
N GLU A 96 10.98 8.27 7.57
CA GLU A 96 11.64 9.56 7.41
C GLU A 96 12.79 9.72 8.41
N GLY A 97 14.00 9.94 7.89
CA GLY A 97 15.22 10.09 8.71
C GLY A 97 15.80 8.77 9.25
N LEU A 98 15.23 7.61 8.89
CA LEU A 98 15.83 6.32 9.21
C LEU A 98 16.90 5.93 8.20
N ASP A 99 18.00 5.38 8.70
CA ASP A 99 18.95 4.66 7.86
C ASP A 99 18.51 3.19 7.78
N PRO A 100 18.14 2.66 6.59
CA PRO A 100 17.56 1.34 6.44
C PRO A 100 18.50 0.22 6.92
N GLU A 101 19.79 0.31 6.59
CA GLU A 101 20.77 -0.72 6.93
C GLU A 101 21.06 -0.75 8.44
N LEU A 102 21.29 0.41 9.04
CA LEU A 102 21.52 0.53 10.49
C LEU A 102 20.27 0.18 11.29
N THR A 103 19.08 0.54 10.82
CA THR A 103 17.82 0.19 11.50
C THR A 103 17.66 -1.33 11.57
N LEU A 104 17.83 -2.02 10.43
CA LEU A 104 17.75 -3.48 10.37
C LEU A 104 18.83 -4.16 11.21
N LYS A 105 20.08 -3.66 11.15
CA LYS A 105 21.22 -4.24 11.88
C LYS A 105 21.10 -4.07 13.39
N ASN A 106 20.55 -2.96 13.86
CA ASN A 106 20.46 -2.62 15.29
C ASN A 106 19.17 -3.12 15.94
N ALA A 107 18.29 -3.79 15.19
CA ALA A 107 17.04 -4.33 15.68
C ALA A 107 17.26 -5.27 16.86
N LYS A 108 16.52 -5.06 17.95
CA LYS A 108 16.57 -5.93 19.12
C LYS A 108 15.25 -6.64 19.25
N ASP A 109 15.33 -7.95 19.34
CA ASP A 109 14.20 -8.86 19.48
C ASP A 109 13.31 -8.54 20.70
N THR A 110 13.89 -7.95 21.75
CA THR A 110 13.19 -7.52 22.98
C THR A 110 12.70 -6.08 22.94
N ASP A 111 12.92 -5.34 21.85
CA ASP A 111 12.53 -3.94 21.72
C ASP A 111 11.48 -3.81 20.61
N LEU A 112 10.22 -3.63 21.00
CA LEU A 112 9.11 -3.56 20.06
C LEU A 112 9.31 -2.44 19.04
N THR A 113 9.74 -1.25 19.49
CA THR A 113 9.95 -0.09 18.62
C THR A 113 10.90 -0.42 17.48
N SER A 114 12.04 -1.06 17.76
CA SER A 114 12.98 -1.48 16.71
C SER A 114 12.37 -2.50 15.74
N GLN A 115 11.49 -3.39 16.21
CA GLN A 115 10.79 -4.33 15.33
C GLN A 115 9.79 -3.63 14.41
N LEU A 116 9.05 -2.63 14.92
CA LEU A 116 8.12 -1.83 14.11
C LEU A 116 8.88 -1.04 13.03
N MET A 117 9.97 -0.37 13.40
CA MET A 117 10.80 0.40 12.47
C MET A 117 11.40 -0.49 11.39
N CYS A 118 11.87 -1.69 11.74
CA CYS A 118 12.37 -2.64 10.75
C CYS A 118 11.28 -3.12 9.80
N ALA A 119 10.09 -3.41 10.32
CA ALA A 119 8.96 -3.83 9.49
C ALA A 119 8.56 -2.72 8.49
N ASP A 120 8.60 -1.45 8.91
CA ASP A 120 8.38 -0.31 8.03
C ASP A 120 9.44 -0.23 6.91
N ILE A 121 10.73 -0.35 7.25
CA ILE A 121 11.82 -0.38 6.26
C ILE A 121 11.68 -1.57 5.30
N GLU A 122 11.29 -2.74 5.81
CA GLU A 122 11.09 -3.95 5.01
C GLU A 122 9.95 -3.76 4.00
N VAL A 123 8.80 -3.21 4.40
CA VAL A 123 7.70 -2.89 3.47
C VAL A 123 8.10 -1.82 2.48
N ALA A 124 8.75 -0.74 2.93
CA ALA A 124 9.23 0.32 2.04
C ALA A 124 10.22 -0.19 0.99
N SER A 125 10.99 -1.23 1.33
CA SER A 125 11.94 -1.91 0.42
C SER A 125 11.29 -3.01 -0.43
N GLY A 126 9.99 -3.27 -0.28
CA GLY A 126 9.26 -4.32 -1.00
C GLY A 126 9.38 -5.74 -0.39
N ASN A 127 10.05 -5.87 0.76
CA ASN A 127 10.24 -7.13 1.48
C ASN A 127 9.07 -7.43 2.43
N ASN A 128 7.85 -7.46 1.89
CA ASN A 128 6.60 -7.63 2.66
C ASN A 128 6.61 -8.89 3.54
N GLN A 129 7.17 -10.00 3.04
CA GLN A 129 7.25 -11.26 3.80
C GLN A 129 8.05 -11.08 5.10
N ALA A 130 9.21 -10.43 5.02
CA ALA A 130 10.08 -10.20 6.18
C ALA A 130 9.39 -9.31 7.23
N ALA A 131 8.72 -8.24 6.78
CA ALA A 131 7.94 -7.37 7.66
C ALA A 131 6.81 -8.13 8.38
N PHE A 132 6.07 -8.98 7.65
CA PHE A 132 4.97 -9.75 8.22
C PHE A 132 5.46 -10.80 9.22
N ASP A 133 6.49 -11.58 8.87
CA ASP A 133 7.09 -12.56 9.77
C ASP A 133 7.63 -11.90 11.05
N ARG A 134 8.25 -10.72 10.91
CA ARG A 134 8.77 -9.93 12.03
C ARG A 134 7.67 -9.52 12.99
N LEU A 135 6.60 -8.91 12.49
CA LEU A 135 5.50 -8.45 13.34
C LEU A 135 4.69 -9.61 13.92
N LEU A 136 4.49 -10.71 13.19
CA LEU A 136 3.88 -11.93 13.73
C LEU A 136 4.73 -12.50 14.88
N SER A 137 6.06 -12.49 14.75
CA SER A 137 6.97 -12.91 15.81
C SER A 137 6.92 -11.96 17.01
N ALA A 138 6.85 -10.65 16.78
CA ALA A 138 6.65 -9.65 17.85
C ALA A 138 5.32 -9.88 18.59
N ILE A 139 4.22 -10.16 17.87
CA ILE A 139 2.91 -10.45 18.47
C ILE A 139 2.93 -11.73 19.33
N LYS A 140 3.74 -12.73 18.97
CA LYS A 140 3.95 -13.94 19.79
C LYS A 140 4.77 -13.65 21.05
N ARG A 141 5.71 -12.70 20.97
CA ARG A 141 6.69 -12.42 22.02
C ARG A 141 6.21 -11.41 23.06
N PHE A 142 5.59 -10.32 22.62
CA PHE A 142 5.11 -9.25 23.47
C PHE A 142 3.70 -9.55 24.01
N SER A 143 3.30 -8.84 25.06
CA SER A 143 2.03 -9.01 25.76
C SER A 143 1.45 -7.66 26.16
N GLY A 144 0.15 -7.62 26.50
CA GLY A 144 -0.55 -6.39 26.84
C GLY A 144 -0.52 -5.37 25.71
N ASP A 145 -0.40 -4.09 26.05
CA ASP A 145 -0.40 -2.96 25.11
C ASP A 145 0.59 -3.11 23.97
N ASP A 146 1.77 -3.70 24.22
CA ASP A 146 2.80 -3.88 23.20
C ASP A 146 2.38 -4.93 22.15
N LYS A 147 1.65 -5.97 22.56
CA LYS A 147 1.04 -6.91 21.61
C LYS A 147 0.01 -6.20 20.74
N ASP A 148 -0.83 -5.35 21.33
CA ASP A 148 -1.87 -4.63 20.60
C ASP A 148 -1.31 -3.56 19.65
N LYS A 149 -0.22 -2.87 20.02
CA LYS A 149 0.53 -2.00 19.10
C LYS A 149 1.07 -2.78 17.91
N ALA A 150 1.70 -3.94 18.14
CA ALA A 150 2.24 -4.77 17.06
C ALA A 150 1.14 -5.25 16.10
N LYS A 151 -0.03 -5.65 16.62
CA LYS A 151 -1.19 -6.02 15.80
C LYS A 151 -1.69 -4.84 14.96
N ALA A 152 -1.89 -3.68 15.59
CA ALA A 152 -2.39 -2.49 14.89
C ALA A 152 -1.43 -2.09 13.75
N HIS A 153 -0.12 -2.12 14.02
CA HIS A 153 0.90 -1.83 13.02
C HIS A 153 0.88 -2.82 11.86
N LEU A 154 0.77 -4.13 12.14
CA LEU A 154 0.66 -5.16 11.12
C LEU A 154 -0.56 -4.96 10.21
N ILE A 155 -1.72 -4.61 10.79
CA ILE A 155 -2.94 -4.31 10.04
C ILE A 155 -2.75 -3.07 9.16
N GLN A 156 -2.06 -2.04 9.63
CA GLN A 156 -1.74 -0.87 8.80
C GLN A 156 -0.85 -1.24 7.60
N LEU A 157 0.16 -2.10 7.80
CA LEU A 157 1.02 -2.58 6.72
C LEU A 157 0.27 -3.48 5.72
N PHE A 158 -0.72 -4.24 6.16
CA PHE A 158 -1.59 -5.02 5.27
C PHE A 158 -2.35 -4.16 4.27
N ASN A 159 -2.72 -2.93 4.64
CA ASN A 159 -3.43 -2.01 3.74
C ASN A 159 -2.53 -1.44 2.62
N LEU A 160 -1.22 -1.66 2.70
CA LEU A 160 -0.23 -1.23 1.71
C LEU A 160 0.07 -2.29 0.65
N VAL A 161 -0.48 -3.50 0.81
CA VAL A 161 -0.20 -4.65 -0.05
C VAL A 161 -1.47 -5.08 -0.76
N ASP A 162 -1.34 -5.54 -1.99
CA ASP A 162 -2.46 -6.07 -2.76
C ASP A 162 -3.19 -7.17 -1.97
N PRO A 163 -4.54 -7.10 -1.85
CA PRO A 163 -5.32 -8.06 -1.06
C PRO A 163 -5.21 -9.51 -1.55
N SER A 164 -4.80 -9.72 -2.81
CA SER A 164 -4.62 -11.03 -3.43
C SER A 164 -3.19 -11.56 -3.27
N ASP A 165 -2.27 -10.79 -2.67
CA ASP A 165 -0.89 -11.24 -2.45
C ASP A 165 -0.90 -12.49 -1.54
N PRO A 166 -0.32 -13.62 -1.99
CA PRO A 166 -0.35 -14.86 -1.22
C PRO A 166 0.34 -14.72 0.14
N ARG A 167 1.33 -13.83 0.26
CA ARG A 167 2.04 -13.54 1.52
C ARG A 167 1.12 -12.83 2.50
N LEU A 168 0.31 -11.90 2.02
CA LEU A 168 -0.70 -11.22 2.83
C LEU A 168 -1.80 -12.17 3.31
N VAL A 169 -2.32 -13.02 2.41
CA VAL A 169 -3.35 -14.01 2.76
C VAL A 169 -2.85 -14.96 3.86
N LYS A 170 -1.61 -15.44 3.72
CA LYS A 170 -0.95 -16.28 4.73
C LYS A 170 -0.79 -15.53 6.06
N ALA A 171 -0.26 -14.32 6.04
CA ALA A 171 -0.02 -13.52 7.25
C ALA A 171 -1.33 -13.20 8.01
N ARG A 172 -2.43 -12.92 7.30
CA ARG A 172 -3.77 -12.74 7.91
C ARG A 172 -4.26 -14.01 8.60
N SER A 173 -4.04 -15.17 7.98
CA SER A 173 -4.41 -16.47 8.55
C SER A 173 -3.59 -16.79 9.81
N GLU A 174 -2.29 -16.49 9.79
CA GLU A 174 -1.42 -16.64 10.95
C GLU A 174 -1.79 -15.68 12.08
N LEU A 175 -2.09 -14.41 11.77
CA LEU A 175 -2.57 -13.45 12.76
C LEU A 175 -3.85 -13.93 13.44
N ALA A 176 -4.84 -14.41 12.66
CA ALA A 176 -6.06 -14.97 13.23
C ALA A 176 -5.76 -16.13 14.19
N SER A 177 -4.87 -17.04 13.80
CA SER A 177 -4.46 -18.19 14.64
C SER A 177 -3.73 -17.80 15.93
N LEU A 178 -3.24 -16.57 16.06
CA LEU A 178 -2.60 -16.04 17.28
C LEU A 178 -3.58 -15.31 18.21
N LEU A 179 -4.81 -15.09 17.75
CA LEU A 179 -5.87 -14.39 18.48
C LEU A 179 -6.93 -15.35 19.03
N PHE A 180 -7.00 -16.57 18.49
CA PHE A 180 -7.90 -17.65 18.91
C PHE A 180 -7.10 -18.78 19.56
#